data_AF-A0A2D4K9H7-F1
#
_entry.id   AF-A0A2D4K9H7-F1
#
_cell.length_a   1.000
_cell.length_b   1.000
_cell.length_c   1.000
_cell.angle_alpha   90.00
_cell.angle_beta   90.00
_cell.angle_gamma   90.00
#
_symmetry.space_group_name_H-M   'P 1'
#
loop_
_entity.id
_entity.type
_entity.pdbx_description
1 polymer ?
#
loop_
_entity_poly.entity_id
_entity_poly.type
_entity_poly.pdbx_seq_one_letter_code
_entity_poly.pdbx_strand_id
1 'polypeptide(L)'
;ASVLKSIKSHKIDLRAKGGDVTCLETLHGNTDILVSQESNVNIEKLQGSSINVTSENGLLKAKYLYADSSFLTSEAGDILLGNVHGDIILETKTGSITVDSSEGSLKAFTYRGEINAYVLRQTGEVNLVSQEGSITLKVSATLQTSLKLSGRKVEISPEIQLQEIQTVSSEGRVTVTGHMDQKDAKGKHIKAETQYGTINLKCQSWFQSLKLKIP
;
A
#
# COMPACT_ATOMS: atom_id res chain seq x y z
N ALA A 1 22.22 -4.15 -15.77
CA ALA A 1 21.02 -4.76 -15.17
C ALA A 1 21.39 -6.14 -14.65
N SER A 2 21.03 -6.44 -13.40
CA SER A 2 21.20 -7.73 -12.78
C SER A 2 19.88 -8.50 -12.87
N VAL A 3 19.87 -9.61 -13.59
CA VAL A 3 18.66 -10.41 -13.83
C VAL A 3 18.79 -11.74 -13.08
N LEU A 4 17.82 -11.97 -12.20
CA LEU A 4 17.66 -13.18 -11.42
C LEU A 4 16.42 -13.91 -11.96
N LYS A 5 16.48 -15.24 -12.05
CA LYS A 5 15.29 -16.01 -12.46
C LYS A 5 14.49 -16.44 -11.24
N SER A 6 14.96 -17.47 -10.53
CA SER A 6 14.37 -17.97 -9.30
C SER A 6 15.48 -18.25 -8.30
N ILE A 7 15.32 -17.73 -7.07
CA ILE A 7 16.28 -17.94 -5.98
C ILE A 7 15.51 -18.49 -4.78
N LYS A 8 16.03 -19.55 -4.19
CA LYS A 8 15.56 -20.09 -2.92
C LYS A 8 16.74 -20.19 -1.95
N SER A 9 16.64 -19.47 -0.84
CA SER A 9 17.65 -19.46 0.22
C SER A 9 16.98 -19.16 1.56
N HIS A 10 17.64 -19.46 2.67
CA HIS A 10 17.17 -18.98 3.97
C HIS A 10 17.31 -17.44 4.07
N LYS A 11 18.43 -16.90 3.59
CA LYS A 11 18.74 -15.47 3.55
C LYS A 11 19.17 -15.05 2.14
N ILE A 12 18.65 -13.92 1.67
CA ILE A 12 18.99 -13.30 0.39
C ILE A 12 19.42 -11.87 0.70
N ASP A 13 20.63 -11.51 0.27
CA ASP A 13 21.16 -10.14 0.36
C ASP A 13 21.52 -9.69 -1.06
N LEU A 14 20.82 -8.65 -1.55
CA LEU A 14 21.04 -8.08 -2.88
C LEU A 14 21.44 -6.61 -2.75
N ARG A 15 22.60 -6.26 -3.28
CA ARG A 15 23.11 -4.88 -3.29
C ARG A 15 23.34 -4.42 -4.73
N ALA A 16 22.86 -3.24 -5.08
CA ALA A 16 23.16 -2.58 -6.34
C ALA A 16 23.46 -1.09 -6.15
N LYS A 17 24.37 -0.57 -6.96
CA LYS A 17 24.71 0.85 -7.04
C LYS A 17 24.63 1.26 -8.50
N GLY A 18 23.45 1.70 -8.94
CA GLY A 18 23.13 1.87 -10.35
C GLY A 18 22.77 0.56 -11.07
N GLY A 19 21.99 0.69 -12.15
CA GLY A 19 21.46 -0.44 -12.92
C GLY A 19 20.31 -1.20 -12.23
N ASP A 20 19.40 -1.75 -13.02
CA ASP A 20 18.18 -2.38 -12.48
C ASP A 20 18.45 -3.75 -11.87
N VAL A 21 17.68 -4.08 -10.82
CA VAL A 21 17.55 -5.42 -10.24
C VAL A 21 16.22 -5.99 -10.70
N THR A 22 16.26 -7.07 -11.48
CA THR A 22 15.05 -7.75 -11.96
C THR A 22 15.03 -9.19 -11.49
N CYS A 23 13.94 -9.63 -10.85
CA CYS A 23 13.67 -11.04 -10.62
C CYS A 23 12.44 -11.48 -11.42
N LEU A 24 12.66 -12.40 -12.36
CA LEU A 24 11.64 -12.82 -13.32
C LEU A 24 10.60 -13.80 -12.74
N GLU A 25 10.93 -14.52 -11.67
CA GLU A 25 10.03 -15.49 -11.03
C GLU A 25 9.95 -15.23 -9.52
N THR A 26 10.62 -16.02 -8.68
CA THR A 26 10.45 -15.96 -7.22
C THR A 26 11.78 -15.73 -6.51
N LEU A 27 11.78 -14.77 -5.57
CA LEU A 27 12.77 -14.67 -4.50
C LEU A 27 12.14 -15.25 -3.23
N HIS A 28 12.56 -16.46 -2.86
CA HIS A 28 12.08 -17.18 -1.68
C HIS A 28 13.17 -17.20 -0.60
N GLY A 29 12.97 -16.44 0.47
CA GLY A 29 13.85 -16.36 1.63
C GLY A 29 13.67 -15.05 2.40
N ASN A 30 14.29 -14.96 3.58
CA ASN A 30 14.39 -13.67 4.27
C ASN A 30 15.28 -12.74 3.44
N THR A 31 14.70 -11.65 2.96
CA THR A 31 15.26 -10.87 1.85
C THR A 31 15.62 -9.47 2.31
N ASP A 32 16.82 -9.02 1.99
CA ASP A 32 17.30 -7.65 2.18
C ASP A 32 17.85 -7.15 0.83
N ILE A 33 17.19 -6.17 0.24
CA ILE A 33 17.57 -5.56 -1.02
C ILE A 33 17.91 -4.10 -0.74
N LEU A 34 19.12 -3.68 -1.09
CA LEU A 34 19.51 -2.27 -1.09
C LEU A 34 19.98 -1.89 -2.47
N VAL A 35 19.24 -0.97 -3.10
CA VAL A 35 19.65 -0.33 -4.35
C VAL A 35 19.82 1.17 -4.11
N SER A 36 20.71 1.80 -4.86
CA SER A 36 20.98 3.24 -4.79
C SER A 36 21.05 3.83 -6.18
N GLN A 37 21.03 5.16 -6.29
CA GLN A 37 20.90 5.92 -7.53
C GLN A 37 19.54 5.68 -8.20
N GLU A 38 19.51 5.78 -9.53
CA GLU A 38 18.33 5.60 -10.40
C GLU A 38 18.00 4.12 -10.68
N SER A 39 18.38 3.20 -9.78
CA SER A 39 18.17 1.76 -9.95
C SER A 39 16.71 1.35 -9.70
N ASN A 40 16.07 0.71 -10.67
CA ASN A 40 14.77 0.12 -10.46
C ASN A 40 14.88 -1.29 -9.84
N VAL A 41 13.91 -1.66 -9.02
CA VAL A 41 13.70 -3.04 -8.53
C VAL A 41 12.40 -3.55 -9.12
N ASN A 42 12.46 -4.62 -9.90
CA ASN A 42 11.29 -5.24 -10.50
C ASN A 42 11.28 -6.74 -10.19
N ILE A 43 10.38 -7.16 -9.29
CA ILE A 43 10.31 -8.54 -8.83
C ILE A 43 8.93 -9.12 -9.13
N GLU A 44 8.87 -10.26 -9.80
CA GLU A 44 7.59 -10.93 -10.04
C GLU A 44 6.99 -11.43 -8.71
N LYS A 45 7.76 -12.15 -7.88
CA LYS A 45 7.27 -12.69 -6.60
C LYS A 45 8.30 -12.66 -5.48
N LEU A 46 7.92 -12.07 -4.35
CA LEU A 46 8.67 -12.04 -3.10
C LEU A 46 7.98 -12.95 -2.08
N GLN A 47 8.69 -13.93 -1.51
CA GLN A 47 8.15 -14.84 -0.49
C GLN A 47 9.16 -15.08 0.65
N GLY A 48 8.75 -14.96 1.90
CA GLY A 48 9.63 -15.19 3.05
C GLY A 48 8.97 -14.77 4.37
N SER A 49 9.66 -14.87 5.50
CA SER A 49 9.10 -14.35 6.76
C SER A 49 9.34 -12.86 6.94
N SER A 50 10.51 -12.38 6.52
CA SER A 50 10.88 -10.96 6.59
C SER A 50 11.49 -10.48 5.28
N ILE A 51 10.97 -9.38 4.75
CA ILE A 51 11.41 -8.78 3.48
C ILE A 51 11.64 -7.29 3.67
N ASN A 52 12.87 -6.84 3.41
CA ASN A 52 13.27 -5.45 3.44
C ASN A 52 13.77 -5.03 2.06
N VAL A 53 13.26 -3.91 1.53
CA VAL A 53 13.72 -3.36 0.25
C VAL A 53 13.91 -1.85 0.41
N THR A 54 15.12 -1.39 0.19
CA THR A 54 15.50 0.03 0.23
C THR A 54 15.97 0.47 -1.15
N SER A 55 15.43 1.59 -1.63
CA SER A 55 15.87 2.28 -2.85
C SER A 55 16.06 3.77 -2.61
N GLU A 56 16.69 4.45 -3.55
CA GLU A 56 16.77 5.92 -3.56
C GLU A 56 15.74 6.51 -4.53
N ASN A 57 16.02 6.50 -5.84
CA ASN A 57 15.20 7.26 -6.81
C ASN A 57 14.43 6.39 -7.79
N GLY A 58 14.89 5.16 -8.05
CA GLY A 58 14.24 4.25 -8.99
C GLY A 58 12.96 3.63 -8.46
N LEU A 59 12.14 3.11 -9.38
CA LEU A 59 10.88 2.43 -9.09
C LEU A 59 11.11 1.15 -8.29
N LEU A 60 10.35 0.98 -7.21
CA LEU A 60 10.19 -0.30 -6.51
C LEU A 60 8.90 -0.97 -6.95
N LYS A 61 9.02 -2.13 -7.60
CA LYS A 61 7.88 -2.90 -8.08
C LYS A 61 7.96 -4.35 -7.66
N ALA A 62 6.89 -4.85 -7.04
CA ALA A 62 6.68 -6.28 -6.84
C ALA A 62 5.24 -6.69 -7.19
N LYS A 63 5.06 -7.68 -8.06
CA LYS A 63 3.71 -8.11 -8.45
C LYS A 63 3.04 -8.95 -7.37
N TYR A 64 3.80 -9.76 -6.65
CA TYR A 64 3.31 -10.54 -5.52
C TYR A 64 4.28 -10.39 -4.34
N LEU A 65 3.75 -10.06 -3.17
CA LEU A 65 4.51 -9.98 -1.91
C LEU A 65 3.80 -10.82 -0.84
N TYR A 66 4.41 -11.94 -0.45
CA TYR A 66 3.84 -12.86 0.54
C TYR A 66 4.84 -13.06 1.67
N ALA A 67 4.65 -12.32 2.76
CA ALA A 67 5.50 -12.45 3.93
C ALA A 67 4.76 -12.24 5.23
N ASP A 68 5.36 -12.65 6.35
CA ASP A 68 4.80 -12.33 7.66
C ASP A 68 4.94 -10.82 7.91
N SER A 69 6.13 -10.28 7.62
CA SER A 69 6.46 -8.86 7.75
C SER A 69 7.23 -8.34 6.54
N SER A 70 6.95 -7.09 6.14
CA SER A 70 7.70 -6.42 5.07
C SER A 70 7.86 -4.93 5.30
N PHE A 71 9.04 -4.40 4.98
CA PHE A 71 9.35 -2.98 4.97
C PHE A 71 9.96 -2.59 3.63
N LEU A 72 9.29 -1.71 2.89
CA LEU A 72 9.78 -1.21 1.62
C LEU A 72 9.88 0.32 1.68
N THR A 73 11.05 0.85 1.36
CA THR A 73 11.32 2.28 1.44
C THR A 73 12.04 2.84 0.22
N SER A 74 11.71 4.08 -0.14
CA SER A 74 12.36 4.83 -1.21
C SER A 74 12.59 6.28 -0.78
N GLU A 75 13.62 6.95 -1.31
CA GLU A 75 13.77 8.39 -1.10
C GLU A 75 12.80 9.15 -2.00
N ALA A 76 12.87 8.92 -3.31
CA ALA A 76 12.06 9.62 -4.30
C ALA A 76 11.27 8.70 -5.25
N GLY A 77 11.60 7.40 -5.29
CA GLY A 77 10.96 6.45 -6.17
C GLY A 77 9.54 6.07 -5.76
N ASP A 78 8.74 5.72 -6.77
CA ASP A 78 7.41 5.15 -6.58
C ASP A 78 7.50 3.71 -6.02
N ILE A 79 6.48 3.31 -5.25
CA ILE A 79 6.32 1.95 -4.77
C ILE A 79 5.04 1.37 -5.36
N LEU A 80 5.18 0.36 -6.23
CA LEU A 80 4.07 -0.30 -6.93
C LEU A 80 3.99 -1.78 -6.53
N LEU A 81 3.00 -2.11 -5.71
CA LEU A 81 2.73 -3.47 -5.30
C LEU A 81 1.45 -4.00 -5.93
N GLY A 82 1.52 -5.23 -6.44
CA GLY A 82 0.35 -5.96 -6.92
C GLY A 82 -0.47 -6.51 -5.77
N ASN A 83 -0.42 -7.84 -5.59
CA ASN A 83 -1.12 -8.52 -4.50
C ASN A 83 -0.18 -8.73 -3.32
N VAL A 84 -0.59 -8.26 -2.14
CA VAL A 84 0.24 -8.32 -0.94
C VAL A 84 -0.48 -9.03 0.20
N HIS A 85 0.26 -9.88 0.93
CA HIS A 85 -0.20 -10.59 2.12
C HIS A 85 0.80 -10.38 3.25
N GLY A 86 0.33 -10.04 4.44
CA GLY A 86 1.14 -9.88 5.65
C GLY A 86 1.03 -8.51 6.31
N ASP A 87 1.95 -8.23 7.23
CA ASP A 87 2.12 -6.92 7.85
C ASP A 87 3.13 -6.09 7.07
N ILE A 88 2.66 -5.03 6.41
CA ILE A 88 3.46 -4.30 5.42
C ILE A 88 3.56 -2.83 5.80
N ILE A 89 4.78 -2.30 5.72
CA ILE A 89 5.09 -0.88 5.89
C ILE A 89 5.77 -0.37 4.62
N LEU A 90 5.21 0.68 4.03
CA LEU A 90 5.68 1.32 2.79
C LEU A 90 5.97 2.80 3.06
N GLU A 91 7.15 3.27 2.68
CA GLU A 91 7.55 4.66 2.90
C GLU A 91 8.26 5.24 1.67
N THR A 92 7.85 6.43 1.24
CA THR A 92 8.63 7.22 0.25
C THR A 92 8.54 8.70 0.55
N LYS A 93 9.57 9.52 0.31
CA LYS A 93 9.47 10.96 0.60
C LYS A 93 8.74 11.70 -0.50
N THR A 94 9.05 11.43 -1.76
CA THR A 94 8.43 12.15 -2.90
C THR A 94 7.81 11.25 -3.96
N GLY A 95 7.84 9.93 -3.76
CA GLY A 95 7.16 8.99 -4.64
C GLY A 95 5.69 8.79 -4.25
N SER A 96 4.95 8.18 -5.17
CA SER A 96 3.60 7.68 -4.94
C SER A 96 3.62 6.20 -4.55
N ILE A 97 2.61 5.78 -3.79
CA ILE A 97 2.45 4.39 -3.35
C ILE A 97 1.16 3.84 -3.97
N THR A 98 1.29 2.75 -4.71
CA THR A 98 0.14 1.99 -5.23
C THR A 98 0.16 0.55 -4.74
N VAL A 99 -0.97 0.09 -4.20
CA VAL A 99 -1.19 -1.30 -3.77
C VAL A 99 -2.46 -1.83 -4.42
N ASP A 100 -2.32 -2.75 -5.37
CA ASP A 100 -3.44 -3.25 -6.18
C ASP A 100 -4.41 -4.11 -5.37
N SER A 101 -3.93 -4.89 -4.40
CA SER A 101 -4.77 -5.52 -3.37
C SER A 101 -3.97 -5.89 -2.11
N SER A 102 -4.50 -5.58 -0.94
CA SER A 102 -3.89 -5.92 0.35
C SER A 102 -4.74 -6.86 1.19
N GLU A 103 -4.10 -7.91 1.71
CA GLU A 103 -4.62 -8.82 2.73
C GLU A 103 -3.72 -8.85 3.96
N GLY A 104 -4.11 -8.20 5.06
CA GLY A 104 -3.23 -8.14 6.25
C GLY A 104 -3.31 -6.82 7.01
N SER A 105 -2.15 -6.28 7.39
CA SER A 105 -1.98 -4.92 7.90
C SER A 105 -1.21 -4.09 6.87
N LEU A 106 -1.56 -2.82 6.72
CA LEU A 106 -0.92 -1.94 5.74
C LEU A 106 -0.68 -0.56 6.33
N LYS A 107 0.59 -0.18 6.45
CA LYS A 107 1.02 1.18 6.75
C LYS A 107 1.68 1.76 5.51
N ALA A 108 1.17 2.86 5.00
CA ALA A 108 1.74 3.53 3.83
C ALA A 108 1.91 5.01 4.12
N PHE A 109 3.13 5.52 3.93
CA PHE A 109 3.48 6.90 4.19
C PHE A 109 4.16 7.53 2.98
N THR A 110 3.71 8.71 2.59
CA THR A 110 4.49 9.58 1.70
C THR A 110 4.41 11.05 2.12
N TYR A 111 5.49 11.80 1.92
CA TYR A 111 5.47 13.24 2.18
C TYR A 111 4.86 13.99 0.99
N ARG A 112 5.34 13.75 -0.23
CA ARG A 112 4.87 14.38 -1.48
C ARG A 112 4.55 13.33 -2.54
N GLY A 113 3.41 12.66 -2.40
CA GLY A 113 2.96 11.71 -3.40
C GLY A 113 1.55 11.21 -3.11
N GLU A 114 0.95 10.54 -4.08
CA GLU A 114 -0.38 9.97 -3.89
C GLU A 114 -0.30 8.57 -3.26
N ILE A 115 -1.34 8.19 -2.52
CA ILE A 115 -1.52 6.81 -2.08
C ILE A 115 -2.78 6.24 -2.73
N ASN A 116 -2.65 5.13 -3.45
CA ASN A 116 -3.76 4.40 -4.04
C ASN A 116 -3.73 2.95 -3.57
N ALA A 117 -4.61 2.58 -2.65
CA ALA A 117 -4.59 1.27 -2.03
C ALA A 117 -5.97 0.61 -2.05
N TYR A 118 -6.01 -0.65 -2.48
CA TYR A 118 -7.19 -1.51 -2.30
C TYR A 118 -7.01 -2.43 -1.10
N VAL A 119 -7.84 -2.24 -0.08
CA VAL A 119 -7.90 -3.13 1.08
C VAL A 119 -8.95 -4.19 0.81
N LEU A 120 -8.49 -5.40 0.46
CA LEU A 120 -9.36 -6.54 0.19
C LEU A 120 -9.85 -7.16 1.50
N ARG A 121 -8.92 -7.39 2.43
CA ARG A 121 -9.20 -7.93 3.76
C ARG A 121 -8.16 -7.43 4.75
N GLN A 122 -8.58 -6.91 5.88
CA GLN A 122 -7.64 -6.54 6.93
C GLN A 122 -7.67 -7.55 8.07
N THR A 123 -6.51 -7.89 8.60
CA THR A 123 -6.35 -8.67 9.84
C THR A 123 -5.75 -7.83 10.97
N GLY A 124 -5.12 -6.71 10.65
CA GLY A 124 -4.65 -5.71 11.61
C GLY A 124 -4.97 -4.28 11.17
N GLU A 125 -4.09 -3.35 11.53
CA GLU A 125 -4.25 -1.91 11.28
C GLU A 125 -4.00 -1.56 9.81
N VAL A 126 -4.85 -0.68 9.25
CA VAL A 126 -4.55 0.02 8.01
C VAL A 126 -4.40 1.50 8.30
N ASN A 127 -3.23 2.07 8.00
CA ASN A 127 -2.94 3.48 8.20
C ASN A 127 -2.26 4.06 6.95
N LEU A 128 -2.95 4.96 6.26
CA LEU A 128 -2.48 5.60 5.04
C LEU A 128 -2.26 7.09 5.31
N VAL A 129 -1.06 7.60 5.06
CA VAL A 129 -0.72 8.99 5.35
C VAL A 129 0.03 9.61 4.18
N SER A 130 -0.53 10.67 3.59
CA SER A 130 0.15 11.48 2.59
C SER A 130 0.12 12.95 3.00
N GLN A 131 1.27 13.59 3.19
CA GLN A 131 1.26 14.97 3.70
C GLN A 131 0.77 15.99 2.64
N GLU A 132 1.36 15.98 1.45
CA GLU A 132 1.04 16.91 0.35
C GLU A 132 0.31 16.25 -0.83
N GLY A 133 -0.09 14.98 -0.72
CA GLY A 133 -0.82 14.26 -1.77
C GLY A 133 -2.20 13.77 -1.37
N SER A 134 -2.96 13.31 -2.36
CA SER A 134 -4.29 12.74 -2.16
C SER A 134 -4.20 11.24 -1.85
N ILE A 135 -5.22 10.73 -1.15
CA ILE A 135 -5.33 9.30 -0.84
C ILE A 135 -6.59 8.76 -1.52
N THR A 136 -6.44 7.71 -2.31
CA THR A 136 -7.55 6.89 -2.80
C THR A 136 -7.54 5.57 -2.05
N LEU A 137 -8.47 5.42 -1.12
CA LEU A 137 -8.73 4.18 -0.41
C LEU A 137 -9.86 3.43 -1.11
N LYS A 138 -9.60 2.20 -1.53
CA LYS A 138 -10.61 1.34 -2.15
C LYS A 138 -10.92 0.18 -1.22
N VAL A 139 -12.20 -0.18 -1.12
CA VAL A 139 -12.69 -1.26 -0.26
C VAL A 139 -13.82 -2.00 -0.96
N SER A 140 -14.07 -3.26 -0.56
CA SER A 140 -15.33 -3.93 -0.90
C SER A 140 -16.49 -3.28 -0.14
N ALA A 141 -17.67 -3.18 -0.76
CA ALA A 141 -18.89 -2.71 -0.08
C ALA A 141 -19.25 -3.56 1.15
N THR A 142 -18.79 -4.82 1.20
CA THR A 142 -19.04 -5.76 2.30
C THR A 142 -17.95 -5.79 3.37
N LEU A 143 -16.94 -4.91 3.28
CA LEU A 143 -15.84 -4.89 4.24
C LEU A 143 -16.37 -4.45 5.62
N GLN A 144 -16.04 -5.23 6.66
CA GLN A 144 -16.38 -4.89 8.04
C GLN A 144 -15.26 -4.09 8.70
N THR A 145 -15.44 -2.77 8.83
CA THR A 145 -14.42 -1.86 9.40
C THR A 145 -15.00 -0.55 9.91
N SER A 146 -14.34 0.04 10.90
CA SER A 146 -14.47 1.46 11.20
C SER A 146 -13.51 2.26 10.34
N LEU A 147 -13.88 3.50 10.05
CA LEU A 147 -13.11 4.42 9.22
C LEU A 147 -12.88 5.72 9.97
N LYS A 148 -11.67 6.26 9.80
CA LYS A 148 -11.34 7.65 10.15
C LYS A 148 -10.58 8.27 8.99
N LEU A 149 -11.25 9.15 8.26
CA LEU A 149 -10.73 9.80 7.05
C LEU A 149 -10.57 11.28 7.32
N SER A 150 -9.35 11.83 7.21
CA SER A 150 -9.08 13.25 7.45
C SER A 150 -8.29 13.90 6.32
N GLY A 151 -8.85 14.91 5.66
CA GLY A 151 -8.21 15.64 4.55
C GLY A 151 -8.78 17.04 4.38
N ARG A 152 -8.34 17.80 3.37
CA ARG A 152 -9.02 19.07 3.00
C ARG A 152 -10.43 18.81 2.47
N LYS A 153 -10.59 17.69 1.79
CA LYS A 153 -11.86 17.17 1.28
C LYS A 153 -11.90 15.67 1.49
N VAL A 154 -13.08 15.15 1.81
CA VAL A 154 -13.35 13.71 1.88
C VAL A 154 -14.52 13.42 0.94
N GLU A 155 -14.29 12.57 -0.05
CA GLU A 155 -15.28 12.12 -1.02
C GLU A 155 -15.53 10.62 -0.81
N ILE A 156 -16.80 10.24 -0.71
CA ILE A 156 -17.22 8.87 -0.44
C ILE A 156 -18.13 8.42 -1.57
N SER A 157 -17.82 7.28 -2.17
CA SER A 157 -18.62 6.74 -3.27
C SER A 157 -19.99 6.29 -2.75
N PRO A 158 -21.07 6.54 -3.52
CA PRO A 158 -22.45 6.32 -3.06
C PRO A 158 -22.78 4.85 -2.77
N GLU A 159 -22.01 3.91 -3.33
CA GLU A 159 -22.17 2.47 -3.08
C GLU A 159 -21.72 2.04 -1.68
N ILE A 160 -21.00 2.90 -0.95
CA ILE A 160 -20.50 2.61 0.39
C ILE A 160 -21.51 3.10 1.42
N GLN A 161 -22.09 2.16 2.15
CA GLN A 161 -23.02 2.45 3.24
C GLN A 161 -22.25 2.58 4.56
N LEU A 162 -22.13 3.81 5.06
CA LEU A 162 -21.57 4.08 6.38
C LEU A 162 -22.66 4.28 7.42
N GLN A 163 -22.46 3.70 8.58
CA GLN A 163 -23.28 3.80 9.78
C GLN A 163 -22.59 4.73 10.80
N GLU A 164 -23.39 5.37 11.64
CA GLU A 164 -22.94 6.28 12.71
C GLU A 164 -21.96 7.36 12.24
N ILE A 165 -22.26 7.97 11.08
CA ILE A 165 -21.38 8.96 10.47
C ILE A 165 -21.28 10.21 11.34
N GLN A 166 -20.05 10.61 11.65
CA GLN A 166 -19.75 11.91 12.24
C GLN A 166 -18.79 12.67 11.33
N THR A 167 -19.05 13.96 11.14
CA THR A 167 -18.19 14.84 10.35
C THR A 167 -17.79 16.03 11.20
N VAL A 168 -16.50 16.23 11.38
CA VAL A 168 -15.91 17.34 12.12
C VAL A 168 -15.05 18.16 11.17
N SER A 169 -15.32 19.46 11.07
CA SER A 169 -14.50 20.39 10.31
C SER A 169 -13.72 21.29 11.25
N SER A 170 -12.40 21.32 11.11
CA SER A 170 -11.51 22.15 11.93
C SER A 170 -10.29 22.57 11.11
N GLU A 171 -9.85 23.82 11.25
CA GLU A 171 -8.60 24.34 10.66
C GLU A 171 -8.45 24.05 9.15
N GLY A 172 -9.54 24.16 8.38
CA GLY A 172 -9.52 23.90 6.92
C GLY A 172 -9.41 22.41 6.54
N ARG A 173 -9.58 21.51 7.51
CA ARG A 173 -9.64 20.06 7.32
C ARG A 173 -11.01 19.52 7.72
N VAL A 174 -11.41 18.46 7.04
CA VAL A 174 -12.63 17.69 7.30
C VAL A 174 -12.19 16.30 7.74
N THR A 175 -12.72 15.86 8.87
CA THR A 175 -12.59 14.50 9.36
C THR A 175 -13.94 13.82 9.36
N VAL A 176 -14.04 12.69 8.66
CA VAL A 176 -15.22 11.83 8.62
C VAL A 176 -14.90 10.54 9.36
N THR A 177 -15.75 10.18 10.32
CA THR A 177 -15.73 8.88 10.98
C THR A 177 -17.04 8.14 10.77
N GLY A 178 -16.99 6.82 10.79
CA GLY A 178 -18.16 5.95 10.68
C GLY A 178 -17.72 4.49 10.57
N HIS A 179 -18.65 3.58 10.36
CA HIS A 179 -18.32 2.17 10.18
C HIS A 179 -19.12 1.51 9.06
N MET A 180 -18.52 0.50 8.45
CA MET A 180 -19.09 -0.39 7.43
C MET A 180 -19.36 -1.73 8.09
N ASP A 181 -20.64 -2.11 8.27
CA ASP A 181 -21.11 -3.41 8.79
C ASP A 181 -20.41 -3.98 10.05
N GLN A 182 -19.66 -3.13 10.76
CA GLN A 182 -18.91 -3.50 11.95
C GLN A 182 -19.79 -3.29 13.17
N LYS A 183 -20.00 -4.35 13.94
CA LYS A 183 -20.82 -4.34 15.17
C LYS A 183 -19.98 -4.27 16.45
N ASP A 184 -18.66 -4.49 16.34
CA ASP A 184 -17.73 -4.52 17.47
C ASP A 184 -16.89 -3.24 17.51
N ALA A 185 -16.98 -2.51 18.62
CA ALA A 185 -16.22 -1.29 18.87
C ALA A 185 -14.69 -1.52 19.01
N LYS A 186 -14.25 -2.75 19.30
CA LYS A 186 -12.83 -3.16 19.25
C LYS A 186 -12.42 -3.73 17.89
N GLY A 187 -13.29 -3.61 16.90
CA GLY A 187 -13.07 -4.15 15.58
C GLY A 187 -11.93 -3.45 14.82
N LYS A 188 -11.66 -3.99 13.65
CA LYS A 188 -10.64 -3.49 12.74
C LYS A 188 -10.95 -2.06 12.26
N HIS A 189 -9.93 -1.25 12.10
CA HIS A 189 -10.06 0.17 11.72
C HIS A 189 -9.12 0.53 10.57
N ILE A 190 -9.61 1.39 9.69
CA ILE A 190 -8.81 2.03 8.64
C ILE A 190 -8.71 3.52 8.94
N LYS A 191 -7.47 4.01 9.01
CA LYS A 191 -7.18 5.44 9.07
C LYS A 191 -6.56 5.89 7.75
N ALA A 192 -7.07 6.98 7.21
CA ALA A 192 -6.44 7.68 6.09
C ALA A 192 -6.34 9.17 6.42
N GLU A 193 -5.15 9.75 6.23
CA GLU A 193 -4.88 11.13 6.61
C GLU A 193 -4.03 11.88 5.57
N THR A 194 -4.49 13.07 5.17
CA THR A 194 -3.72 14.02 4.38
C THR A 194 -3.86 15.44 4.93
N GLN A 195 -2.78 16.23 4.85
CA GLN A 195 -2.83 17.63 5.31
C GLN A 195 -3.41 18.56 4.25
N TYR A 196 -3.03 18.35 2.98
CA TYR A 196 -3.35 19.27 1.89
C TYR A 196 -4.11 18.62 0.72
N GLY A 197 -4.29 17.31 0.74
CA GLY A 197 -4.95 16.55 -0.32
C GLY A 197 -6.42 16.24 -0.06
N THR A 198 -6.99 15.47 -0.98
CA THR A 198 -8.34 14.90 -0.88
C THR A 198 -8.25 13.42 -0.52
N ILE A 199 -9.18 12.94 0.31
CA ILE A 199 -9.38 11.51 0.52
C ILE A 199 -10.58 11.06 -0.31
N ASN A 200 -10.37 10.07 -1.16
CA ASN A 200 -11.39 9.42 -1.94
C ASN A 200 -11.60 8.00 -1.41
N LEU A 201 -12.75 7.73 -0.81
CA LEU A 201 -13.18 6.39 -0.45
C LEU A 201 -14.02 5.81 -1.60
N LYS A 202 -13.51 4.74 -2.23
CA LYS A 202 -14.14 4.12 -3.41
C LYS A 202 -14.53 2.67 -3.17
N CYS A 203 -15.66 2.27 -3.75
CA CYS A 203 -16.02 0.86 -3.83
C CYS A 203 -15.22 0.20 -4.96
N GLN A 204 -14.62 -0.96 -4.69
CA GLN A 204 -13.96 -1.78 -5.70
C GLN A 204 -14.26 -3.25 -5.46
N SER A 205 -14.70 -3.96 -6.51
CA SER A 205 -14.83 -5.41 -6.48
C SER A 205 -13.50 -6.10 -6.75
N TRP A 206 -13.33 -7.31 -6.22
CA TRP A 206 -12.15 -8.13 -6.53
C TRP A 206 -11.96 -8.36 -8.03
N PHE A 207 -13.05 -8.50 -8.80
CA PHE A 207 -12.96 -8.68 -10.25
C PHE A 207 -12.30 -7.47 -10.93
N GLN A 208 -12.63 -6.25 -10.47
CA GLN A 208 -12.02 -5.01 -10.98
C GLN A 208 -10.53 -4.90 -10.62
N SER A 209 -10.08 -5.49 -9.51
CA SER A 209 -8.67 -5.43 -9.09
C SER A 209 -7.77 -6.32 -9.95
N LEU A 210 -8.32 -7.31 -10.66
CA LEU A 210 -7.54 -8.21 -11.52
C LEU A 210 -6.97 -7.55 -12.78
N LYS A 211 -7.41 -6.33 -13.11
CA LYS A 211 -6.97 -5.57 -14.31
C LYS A 211 -6.94 -6.43 -15.58
N LEU A 212 -7.92 -7.34 -15.73
CA LEU A 212 -8.01 -8.21 -16.89
C LEU A 212 -8.20 -7.36 -18.14
N LYS A 213 -7.27 -7.48 -19.10
CA LYS A 213 -7.49 -6.96 -20.45
C LYS A 213 -8.52 -7.87 -21.11
N ILE A 214 -9.72 -7.36 -21.31
CA ILE A 214 -10.71 -8.03 -22.16
C ILE A 214 -10.11 -8.01 -23.59
N PRO A 215 -10.08 -9.16 -24.30
CA PRO A 215 -9.57 -9.26 -25.66
C PRO A 215 -10.22 -8.27 -26.63
#